data_AF-A0A941PYG1-F1
#
_entry.id   AF-A0A941PYG1-F1
#
_cell.length_a   1.000
_cell.length_b   1.000
_cell.length_c   1.000
_cell.angle_alpha   90.00
_cell.angle_beta   90.00
_cell.angle_gamma   90.00
#
_symmetry.space_group_name_H-M   'P 1'
#
loop_
_entity.id
_entity.type
_entity.pdbx_description
1 polymer ?
#
loop_
_entity_poly.entity_id
_entity_poly.type
_entity_poly.pdbx_seq_one_letter_code
_entity_poly.pdbx_strand_id
1 'polypeptide(L)' 'RMPSGAGHDAMKLHEVMPQAMLFVRGLNAGISHNPLESTTNDDADLGVRAFSHLLGQLDEELS' A
#
# COMPACT_ATOMS: atom_id res chain seq x y z
N ARG A 1 -8.07 12.12 5.51
CA ARG A 1 -6.95 11.21 5.83
C ARG A 1 -7.53 9.85 6.13
N MET A 2 -6.97 8.78 5.57
CA MET A 2 -7.41 7.40 5.83
C MET A 2 -6.32 6.73 6.69
N PRO A 3 -6.41 6.76 8.02
CA PRO A 3 -5.46 6.03 8.86
C PRO A 3 -5.65 4.52 8.67
N SER A 4 -4.57 3.75 8.66
CA SER A 4 -4.72 2.29 8.74
C SER A 4 -5.33 1.91 10.08
N GLY A 5 -6.36 1.08 10.05
CA GLY A 5 -6.95 0.49 11.25
C GLY A 5 -6.23 -0.76 11.75
N ALA A 6 -5.31 -1.33 10.94
CA ALA A 6 -4.62 -2.58 11.23
C ALA A 6 -3.12 -2.38 11.47
N GLY A 7 -2.52 -3.33 12.19
CA GLY A 7 -1.07 -3.41 12.37
C GLY A 7 -0.36 -3.76 11.07
N HIS A 8 0.70 -3.02 10.74
CA HIS A 8 1.63 -3.34 9.65
C HIS A 8 3.08 -3.13 10.11
N ASP A 9 4.05 -3.78 9.47
CA ASP A 9 5.47 -3.61 9.80
C ASP A 9 5.92 -2.15 9.71
N ALA A 10 5.31 -1.37 8.81
CA ALA A 10 5.51 0.07 8.68
C ALA A 10 5.31 0.84 10.00
N MET A 11 4.43 0.35 10.89
CA MET A 11 4.24 0.92 12.22
C MET A 11 5.45 0.75 13.13
N LYS A 12 6.30 -0.26 12.90
CA LYS A 12 7.56 -0.40 13.64
C LYS A 12 8.70 0.33 12.93
N LEU A 13 8.75 0.25 11.60
CA LEU A 13 9.80 0.86 10.78
C LEU A 13 9.85 2.39 10.92
N HIS A 14 8.74 3.05 11.27
CA HIS A 14 8.71 4.50 11.50
C HIS A 14 9.71 5.00 12.56
N GLU A 15 10.20 4.13 13.45
CA GLU A 15 11.17 4.49 14.49
C GLU A 15 12.59 4.70 13.94
N VAL A 16 12.89 4.12 12.77
CA VAL A 16 14.25 4.07 12.22
C VAL A 16 14.37 4.69 10.84
N MET A 17 13.25 4.94 10.14
CA MET A 17 13.24 5.60 8.83
C MET A 17 11.88 6.23 8.49
N PRO A 18 11.85 7.22 7.58
CA PRO A 18 10.60 7.67 6.95
C PRO A 18 9.88 6.51 6.27
N GLN A 19 8.55 6.47 6.39
CA GLN A 19 7.74 5.40 5.80
C GLN A 19 6.39 5.95 5.30
N ALA A 20 5.86 5.27 4.28
CA ALA A 20 4.51 5.48 3.77
C ALA A 20 3.90 4.14 3.35
N MET A 21 2.58 4.07 3.29
CA MET A 21 1.84 2.92 2.76
C MET A 21 0.91 3.36 1.64
N LEU A 22 0.83 2.55 0.58
CA LEU A 22 -0.15 2.70 -0.49
C LEU A 22 -1.23 1.64 -0.32
N PHE A 23 -2.49 2.06 -0.25
CA PHE A 23 -3.62 1.15 -0.12
C PHE A 23 -4.29 0.91 -1.47
N VAL A 24 -4.60 -0.36 -1.73
CA VAL A 24 -5.39 -0.81 -2.88
C VAL A 24 -6.77 -1.21 -2.40
N ARG A 25 -7.79 -1.03 -3.23
CA ARG A 25 -9.17 -1.36 -2.90
C ARG A 25 -9.35 -2.88 -2.73
N GLY A 26 -9.87 -3.28 -1.58
CA GLY A 26 -10.41 -4.62 -1.37
C GLY A 26 -11.87 -4.70 -1.81
N LEU A 27 -12.25 -5.83 -2.41
CA LEU A 27 -13.64 -6.17 -2.74
C LEU A 27 -14.40 -6.63 -1.49
N ASN A 28 -15.68 -6.95 -1.63
CA ASN A 28 -16.51 -7.50 -0.55
C ASN A 28 -16.47 -6.64 0.72
N ALA A 29 -16.63 -5.32 0.54
CA ALA A 29 -16.55 -4.30 1.57
C ALA A 29 -15.19 -4.21 2.30
N GLY A 30 -14.11 -4.64 1.65
CA GLY A 30 -12.75 -4.62 2.22
C GLY A 30 -12.53 -5.73 3.24
N ILE A 31 -13.24 -6.85 3.13
CA ILE A 31 -13.01 -8.02 3.99
C ILE A 31 -11.58 -8.53 3.80
N SER A 32 -10.92 -8.89 4.91
CA SER A 32 -9.56 -9.42 4.93
C SER A 32 -9.45 -10.55 5.96
N HIS A 33 -8.43 -11.40 5.86
CA HIS A 33 -8.26 -12.65 6.61
C HIS A 33 -9.46 -13.61 6.43
N ASN A 34 -10.04 -13.61 5.24
CA ASN A 34 -11.22 -14.40 4.90
C ASN A 34 -11.07 -14.98 3.48
N PRO A 35 -11.57 -16.19 3.17
CA PRO A 35 -11.53 -16.73 1.81
C PRO A 35 -12.20 -15.86 0.73
N LEU A 36 -13.09 -14.94 1.13
CA LEU A 36 -13.71 -13.96 0.25
C LEU A 36 -12.88 -12.68 0.07
N GLU A 37 -11.72 -12.56 0.71
CA GLU A 37 -10.78 -11.47 0.47
C GLU A 37 -10.31 -11.49 -0.98
N SER A 38 -10.47 -10.36 -1.67
CA SER A 38 -10.17 -10.27 -3.09
C SER A 38 -9.93 -8.83 -3.51
N THR A 39 -9.22 -8.64 -4.62
CA THR A 39 -9.01 -7.36 -5.31
C THR A 39 -9.19 -7.59 -6.81
N THR A 40 -9.50 -6.53 -7.58
CA THR A 40 -9.59 -6.66 -9.04
C THR A 40 -8.20 -6.63 -9.68
N ASN A 41 -8.07 -7.20 -10.87
CA ASN A 41 -6.83 -7.07 -11.65
C ASN A 41 -6.50 -5.62 -11.96
N ASP A 42 -7.53 -4.79 -12.23
CA ASP A 42 -7.35 -3.36 -12.55
C ASP A 42 -6.83 -2.58 -11.33
N ASP A 43 -7.39 -2.82 -10.15
CA ASP A 43 -6.94 -2.20 -8.90
C ASP A 43 -5.50 -2.65 -8.55
N ALA A 44 -5.18 -3.93 -8.76
CA ALA A 44 -3.84 -4.47 -8.54
C ALA A 44 -2.80 -3.85 -9.49
N ASP A 45 -3.10 -3.81 -10.80
CA ASP A 45 -2.23 -3.19 -11.81
C ASP A 45 -2.03 -1.69 -11.52
N LEU A 46 -3.10 -0.97 -11.19
CA LEU A 46 -3.00 0.44 -10.81
C LEU A 46 -2.14 0.63 -9.57
N GLY A 47 -2.27 -0.25 -8.57
CA GLY A 47 -1.43 -0.24 -7.37
C GLY A 47 0.05 -0.42 -7.69
N VAL A 48 0.38 -1.40 -8.55
CA VAL A 48 1.77 -1.63 -8.99
C VAL A 48 2.32 -0.42 -9.73
N ARG A 49 1.58 0.11 -10.72
CA ARG A 49 2.04 1.28 -11.49
C ARG A 49 2.25 2.51 -10.62
N ALA A 50 1.34 2.78 -9.70
CA ALA A 50 1.48 3.90 -8.77
C ALA A 50 2.69 3.73 -7.84
N PHE A 51 2.93 2.51 -7.34
CA PHE A 51 4.08 2.23 -6.47
C PHE A 51 5.41 2.31 -7.25
N SER A 52 5.46 1.79 -8.48
CA SER A 52 6.64 1.94 -9.35
C SER A 52 6.94 3.40 -9.66
N HIS A 53 5.91 4.23 -9.90
CA HIS A 53 6.09 5.66 -10.11
C HIS A 53 6.69 6.34 -8.86
N LEU A 54 6.15 6.04 -7.68
CA LEU A 54 6.69 6.56 -6.41
C LEU A 54 8.16 6.18 -6.21
N LEU A 55 8.52 4.93 -6.46
CA LEU A 55 9.92 4.48 -6.34
C LEU A 55 10.84 5.20 -7.33
N GLY A 56 10.39 5.43 -8.56
CA GLY A 56 11.16 6.20 -9.55
C GLY A 56 11.39 7.64 -9.11
N GLN A 57 10.37 8.30 -8.55
CA GLN A 57 10.51 9.65 -8.01
C GLN A 57 11.49 9.71 -6.83
N LEU A 58 11.43 8.71 -5.93
CA LEU A 58 12.35 8.63 -4.79
C LEU A 58 13.80 8.38 -5.24
N ASP A 59 14.01 7.56 -6.27
CA ASP A 59 15.34 7.30 -6.84
C ASP A 59 15.95 8.57 -7.45
N GLU A 60 15.14 9.35 -8.19
CA GLU A 60 15.54 10.66 -8.73
C GLU A 60 15.85 11.68 -7.64
N GLU A 61 15.09 11.71 -6.54
CA GLU A 61 15.33 12.63 -5.41
C GLU A 61 16.59 12.27 -4.60
N LEU A 62 16.97 10.98 -4.57
CA LEU A 62 18.09 10.48 -3.78
C LEU A 62 19.41 10.37 -4.57
N SER A 63 19.37 10.50 -5.90
CA SER A 63 20.53 10.53 -6.80
C SER A 63 21.23 11.89 -6.79
#